data_AF-A0A9W4WCB6-F1
#
_entry.id   AF-A0A9W4WCB6-F1
#
_cell.length_a   1.000
_cell.length_b   1.000
_cell.length_c   1.000
_cell.angle_alpha   90.00
_cell.angle_beta   90.00
_cell.angle_gamma   90.00
#
_symmetry.space_group_name_H-M   'P 1'
#
loop_
_entity.id
_entity.type
_entity.pdbx_description
1 polymer ?
#
loop_
_entity_poly.entity_id
_entity_poly.type
_entity_poly.pdbx_seq_one_letter_code
_entity_poly.pdbx_strand_id
1 'polypeptide(L)'
;MKSQFVSIEDVVEAIASQCDGARRRDGRGFNRADAQEGGRLSALRRQDMAWSEADARKAIELAAKYPGQAAALLSGGSETRAAGIEKALRGGRVPLRDNPIQDSEQKAYCYAGLSPGGRYVYFWRLAWIDDLPGLTSRLRGLSRLRHGARAIWFRTDKAELTINGARKRADRLSIDFNGTTQAGIIQAAKAHGFLLEPAIAEPMDREVDHLRHNERAVWLHSGIRDGKRGTWAVFDLMSKNEQFSAIIKHHFRGQFDCRPDDDWNWYVAYDAETAPKLRQVALKFGFAQSPDFASGFRRSPSPSPSTIRT
;
A
#
# COMPACT_ATOMS: atom_id res chain seq x y z
N MET A 1 -16.94 -31.41 20.23
CA MET A 1 -16.26 -30.12 20.03
C MET A 1 -14.82 -30.41 19.63
N LYS A 2 -14.39 -30.09 18.40
CA LYS A 2 -13.00 -30.32 17.98
C LYS A 2 -12.08 -29.45 18.85
N SER A 3 -11.07 -30.06 19.44
CA SER A 3 -9.97 -29.34 20.09
C SER A 3 -9.49 -28.24 19.15
N GLN A 4 -9.59 -27.00 19.60
CA GLN A 4 -9.26 -25.79 18.84
C GLN A 4 -7.72 -25.66 18.81
N PHE A 5 -7.07 -26.57 18.09
CA PHE A 5 -5.64 -26.51 17.86
C PHE A 5 -5.32 -25.27 17.03
N VAL A 6 -4.30 -24.52 17.45
CA VAL A 6 -3.76 -23.39 16.69
C VAL A 6 -3.04 -23.95 15.47
N SER A 7 -3.35 -23.44 14.28
CA SER A 7 -2.64 -23.78 13.04
C SER A 7 -1.72 -22.65 12.55
N ILE A 8 -0.86 -22.92 11.58
CA ILE A 8 0.02 -21.89 10.95
C ILE A 8 -0.83 -20.80 10.28
N GLU A 9 -1.96 -21.18 9.69
CA GLU A 9 -2.94 -20.27 9.09
C GLU A 9 -3.50 -19.29 10.13
N ASP A 10 -3.92 -19.78 11.30
CA ASP A 10 -4.42 -18.95 12.40
C ASP A 10 -3.34 -17.97 12.89
N VAL A 11 -2.08 -18.41 12.90
CA VAL A 11 -0.94 -17.59 13.31
C VAL A 11 -0.68 -16.45 12.33
N VAL A 12 -0.62 -16.76 11.04
CA VAL A 12 -0.40 -15.73 10.00
C VAL A 12 -1.56 -14.75 9.96
N GLU A 13 -2.81 -15.22 10.08
CA GLU A 13 -3.99 -14.36 10.14
C GLU A 13 -4.00 -13.47 11.38
N ALA A 14 -3.71 -14.02 12.56
CA ALA A 14 -3.64 -13.23 13.80
C ALA A 14 -2.59 -12.13 13.71
N ILE A 15 -1.37 -12.43 13.24
CA ILE A 15 -0.32 -11.43 13.09
C ILE A 15 -0.70 -10.39 12.03
N ALA A 16 -1.26 -10.83 10.88
CA ALA A 16 -1.71 -9.94 9.81
C ALA A 16 -2.81 -8.97 10.25
N SER A 17 -3.66 -9.37 11.21
CA SER A 17 -4.70 -8.50 11.77
C SER A 17 -4.14 -7.23 12.43
N GLN A 18 -2.88 -7.26 12.86
CA GLN A 18 -2.17 -6.12 13.46
C GLN A 18 -1.40 -5.28 12.41
N CYS A 19 -1.42 -5.66 11.13
CA CYS A 19 -0.60 -5.03 10.09
C CYS A 19 -1.22 -3.76 9.46
N ASP A 20 -2.19 -3.12 10.12
CA ASP A 20 -2.83 -1.87 9.68
C ASP A 20 -2.02 -0.60 10.03
N GLY A 21 -0.70 -0.74 10.17
CA GLY A 21 0.21 0.31 10.63
C GLY A 21 0.49 0.29 12.14
N ALA A 22 0.14 -0.80 12.86
CA ALA A 22 0.41 -0.95 14.28
C ALA A 22 1.91 -1.07 14.61
N ARG A 23 2.72 -1.78 13.80
CA ARG A 23 4.15 -2.01 14.14
C ARG A 23 4.97 -0.75 14.39
N ARG A 24 4.66 0.36 13.72
CA ARG A 24 5.33 1.65 13.95
C ARG A 24 4.90 2.34 15.24
N ARG A 25 3.70 2.03 15.75
CA ARG A 25 3.10 2.61 16.96
C ARG A 25 3.43 1.80 18.22
N ASP A 26 3.46 0.48 18.14
CA ASP A 26 3.58 -0.39 19.31
C ASP A 26 4.46 -1.64 19.11
N GLY A 27 5.10 -1.79 17.94
CA GLY A 27 5.98 -2.93 17.63
C GLY A 27 5.27 -4.22 17.22
N ARG A 28 3.94 -4.23 17.02
CA ARG A 28 3.13 -5.43 16.70
C ARG A 28 2.84 -5.61 15.21
N GLY A 29 2.65 -6.86 14.77
CA GLY A 29 2.44 -7.24 13.37
C GLY A 29 3.74 -7.59 12.63
N PHE A 30 3.62 -7.98 11.37
CA PHE A 30 4.75 -8.31 10.49
C PHE A 30 5.68 -7.10 10.26
N ASN A 31 6.98 -7.37 10.12
CA ASN A 31 7.94 -6.31 9.79
C ASN A 31 7.75 -5.85 8.34
N ARG A 32 8.45 -4.79 7.95
CA ARG A 32 8.36 -4.23 6.59
C ARG A 32 8.61 -5.27 5.49
N ALA A 33 9.58 -6.16 5.67
CA ALA A 33 9.95 -7.17 4.68
C ALA A 33 8.91 -8.32 4.59
N ASP A 34 8.23 -8.60 5.69
CA ASP A 34 7.35 -9.76 5.83
C ASP A 34 5.85 -9.38 5.67
N ALA A 35 5.48 -8.11 5.81
CA ALA A 35 4.09 -7.65 5.86
C ALA A 35 3.31 -7.90 4.58
N GLN A 36 3.95 -7.75 3.42
CA GLN A 36 3.34 -8.05 2.13
C GLN A 36 2.91 -9.52 2.07
N GLU A 37 3.85 -10.41 2.34
CA GLU A 37 3.66 -11.84 2.20
C GLU A 37 2.70 -12.39 3.26
N GLY A 38 2.85 -11.95 4.51
CA GLY A 38 1.93 -12.31 5.58
C GLY A 38 0.50 -11.82 5.35
N GLY A 39 0.34 -10.63 4.77
CA GLY A 39 -0.97 -10.10 4.38
C GLY A 39 -1.61 -10.90 3.25
N ARG A 40 -0.83 -11.29 2.24
CA ARG A 40 -1.26 -12.13 1.11
C ARG A 40 -1.75 -13.49 1.59
N LEU A 41 -0.95 -14.19 2.39
CA LEU A 41 -1.27 -15.51 2.94
C LEU A 41 -2.51 -15.48 3.84
N SER A 42 -2.63 -14.46 4.71
CA SER A 42 -3.82 -14.25 5.53
C SER A 42 -5.08 -14.02 4.68
N ALA A 43 -4.97 -13.29 3.57
CA ALA A 43 -6.11 -13.02 2.71
C ALA A 43 -6.54 -14.24 1.90
N LEU A 44 -5.60 -15.05 1.39
CA LEU A 44 -5.89 -16.36 0.79
C LEU A 44 -6.66 -17.25 1.78
N ARG A 45 -6.21 -17.28 3.03
CA ARG A 45 -6.86 -18.04 4.09
C ARG A 45 -8.30 -17.58 4.36
N ARG A 46 -8.54 -16.27 4.45
CA ARG A 46 -9.89 -15.69 4.67
C ARG A 46 -10.87 -15.98 3.53
N GLN A 47 -10.37 -16.33 2.35
CA GLN A 47 -11.16 -16.74 1.19
C GLN A 47 -11.26 -18.27 1.07
N ASP A 48 -10.87 -19.00 2.11
CA ASP A 48 -10.83 -20.48 2.14
C ASP A 48 -10.07 -21.07 0.93
N MET A 49 -9.05 -20.36 0.43
CA MET A 49 -8.18 -20.87 -0.62
C MET A 49 -7.08 -21.73 -0.01
N ALA A 50 -6.88 -22.93 -0.58
CA ALA A 50 -5.73 -23.76 -0.25
C ALA A 50 -4.44 -23.01 -0.57
N TRP A 51 -3.45 -23.13 0.31
CA TRP A 51 -2.10 -22.63 0.07
C TRP A 51 -1.35 -23.61 -0.81
N SER A 52 -0.51 -23.06 -1.68
CA SER A 52 0.45 -23.87 -2.40
C SER A 52 1.58 -24.34 -1.47
N GLU A 53 2.39 -25.31 -1.91
CA GLU A 53 3.57 -25.75 -1.17
C GLU A 53 4.58 -24.62 -0.91
N ALA A 54 4.77 -23.71 -1.86
CA ALA A 54 5.60 -22.52 -1.66
C ALA A 54 4.99 -21.58 -0.60
N ASP A 55 3.69 -21.32 -0.68
CA ASP A 55 2.95 -20.46 0.24
C ASP A 55 2.98 -21.01 1.67
N ALA A 56 2.78 -22.32 1.83
CA ALA A 56 2.82 -23.00 3.12
C ALA A 56 4.22 -22.96 3.75
N ARG A 57 5.27 -23.21 2.97
CA ARG A 57 6.66 -23.04 3.45
C ARG A 57 6.90 -21.62 3.92
N LYS A 58 6.43 -20.63 3.16
CA LYS A 58 6.60 -19.23 3.53
C LYS A 58 5.83 -18.84 4.78
N ALA A 59 4.62 -19.35 4.94
CA ALA A 59 3.81 -19.16 6.14
C ALA A 59 4.49 -19.72 7.39
N ILE A 60 5.09 -20.91 7.29
CA ILE A 60 5.85 -21.53 8.39
C ILE A 60 7.06 -20.66 8.77
N GLU A 61 7.82 -20.17 7.79
CA GLU A 61 8.94 -19.24 8.04
C GLU A 61 8.47 -17.98 8.79
N LEU A 62 7.36 -17.38 8.34
CA LEU A 62 6.79 -16.19 8.97
C LEU A 62 6.34 -16.48 10.39
N ALA A 63 5.61 -17.57 10.63
CA ALA A 63 5.15 -17.97 11.95
C ALA A 63 6.32 -18.17 12.93
N ALA A 64 7.43 -18.76 12.47
CA ALA A 64 8.63 -18.97 13.27
C ALA A 64 9.37 -17.67 13.65
N LYS A 65 9.25 -16.60 12.85
CA LYS A 65 9.87 -15.29 13.14
C LYS A 65 9.13 -14.49 14.21
N TYR A 66 7.83 -14.72 14.40
CA TYR A 66 6.97 -13.92 15.28
C TYR A 66 6.28 -14.72 16.41
N PRO A 67 6.99 -15.63 17.11
CA PRO A 67 6.33 -16.60 17.99
C PRO A 67 5.71 -15.94 19.23
N GLY A 68 6.36 -14.93 19.83
CA GLY A 68 5.83 -14.23 20.99
C GLY A 68 4.59 -13.37 20.68
N GLN A 69 4.53 -12.77 19.48
CA GLN A 69 3.35 -11.99 19.07
C GLN A 69 2.16 -12.92 18.80
N ALA A 70 2.39 -14.02 18.09
CA ALA A 70 1.36 -15.03 17.85
C ALA A 70 0.80 -15.59 19.16
N ALA A 71 1.68 -15.93 20.10
CA ALA A 71 1.31 -16.42 21.42
C ALA A 71 0.44 -15.41 22.19
N ALA A 72 0.82 -14.12 22.20
CA ALA A 72 0.04 -13.08 22.85
C ALA A 72 -1.37 -12.96 22.24
N LEU A 73 -1.48 -12.97 20.91
CA LEU A 73 -2.75 -12.79 20.19
C LEU A 73 -3.69 -14.00 20.32
N LEU A 74 -3.15 -15.22 20.31
CA LEU A 74 -3.93 -16.46 20.25
C LEU A 74 -4.18 -17.11 21.62
N SER A 75 -3.54 -16.60 22.68
CA SER A 75 -3.69 -17.12 24.05
C SER A 75 -5.03 -16.78 24.70
N GLY A 76 -5.75 -15.78 24.21
CA GLY A 76 -6.94 -15.24 24.88
C GLY A 76 -6.63 -14.64 26.27
N GLY A 77 -5.40 -14.18 26.50
CA GLY A 77 -4.96 -13.59 27.78
C GLY A 77 -4.40 -14.59 28.80
N SER A 78 -4.31 -15.88 28.48
CA SER A 78 -3.72 -16.89 29.36
C SER A 78 -2.19 -17.00 29.15
N GLU A 79 -1.42 -16.70 30.19
CA GLU A 79 0.05 -16.81 30.16
C GLU A 79 0.53 -18.25 29.89
N THR A 80 -0.11 -19.24 30.52
CA THR A 80 0.22 -20.66 30.30
C THR A 80 -0.03 -21.08 28.85
N ARG A 81 -1.14 -20.61 28.25
CA ARG A 81 -1.44 -20.88 26.84
C ARG A 81 -0.46 -20.16 25.91
N ALA A 82 -0.10 -18.92 26.22
CA ALA A 82 0.89 -18.15 25.46
C ALA A 82 2.25 -18.88 25.44
N ALA A 83 2.75 -19.31 26.59
CA ALA A 83 4.01 -20.06 26.68
C ALA A 83 3.96 -21.38 25.89
N GLY A 84 2.82 -22.08 25.92
CA GLY A 84 2.61 -23.29 25.12
C GLY A 84 2.65 -23.05 23.61
N ILE A 85 1.95 -22.01 23.13
CA ILE A 85 1.93 -21.62 21.71
C ILE A 85 3.32 -21.19 21.25
N GLU A 86 4.00 -20.35 22.04
CA GLU A 86 5.33 -19.86 21.70
C GLU A 86 6.34 -21.02 21.59
N LYS A 87 6.31 -21.96 22.56
CA LYS A 87 7.15 -23.16 22.54
C LYS A 87 6.86 -24.04 21.33
N ALA A 88 5.59 -24.21 20.96
CA ALA A 88 5.19 -25.00 19.80
C ALA A 88 5.69 -24.36 18.49
N LEU A 89 5.58 -23.04 18.35
CA LEU A 89 6.06 -22.30 17.18
C LEU A 89 7.58 -22.38 17.04
N ARG A 90 8.32 -22.11 18.12
CA ARG A 90 9.79 -22.23 18.13
C ARG A 90 10.27 -23.64 17.83
N GLY A 91 9.50 -24.65 18.24
CA GLY A 91 9.79 -26.06 17.97
C GLY A 91 9.29 -26.57 16.62
N GLY A 92 8.64 -25.75 15.78
CA GLY A 92 8.07 -26.17 14.50
C GLY A 92 6.95 -27.21 14.62
N ARG A 93 6.21 -27.22 15.74
CA ARG A 93 5.20 -28.24 16.07
C ARG A 93 3.77 -27.79 15.78
N VAL A 94 3.59 -26.59 15.26
CA VAL A 94 2.27 -26.07 14.87
C VAL A 94 1.92 -26.63 13.49
N PRO A 95 0.81 -27.37 13.36
CA PRO A 95 0.44 -27.98 12.10
C PRO A 95 -0.12 -26.95 11.12
N LEU A 96 -0.07 -27.27 9.84
CA LEU A 96 -0.98 -26.68 8.86
C LEU A 96 -2.37 -27.26 9.09
N ARG A 97 -3.39 -26.44 8.90
CA ARG A 97 -4.79 -26.86 8.97
C ARG A 97 -5.16 -27.67 7.73
N ASP A 98 -4.75 -27.18 6.57
CA ASP A 98 -5.07 -27.77 5.27
C ASP A 98 -3.79 -28.26 4.59
N ASN A 99 -3.89 -29.38 3.86
CA ASN A 99 -2.74 -29.88 3.11
C ASN A 99 -2.42 -28.92 1.96
N PRO A 100 -1.16 -28.50 1.80
CA PRO A 100 -0.78 -27.66 0.67
C PRO A 100 -1.06 -28.37 -0.65
N ILE A 101 -1.46 -27.59 -1.65
CA ILE A 101 -1.63 -28.06 -3.03
C ILE A 101 -0.38 -27.77 -3.84
N GLN A 102 -0.22 -28.42 -4.99
CA GLN A 102 0.89 -28.13 -5.88
C GLN A 102 0.82 -26.67 -6.37
N ASP A 103 1.97 -26.02 -6.56
CA ASP A 103 2.03 -24.62 -7.04
C ASP A 103 1.31 -24.44 -8.39
N SER A 104 1.29 -25.47 -9.23
CA SER A 104 0.58 -25.54 -10.51
C SER A 104 -0.94 -25.61 -10.37
N GLU A 105 -1.44 -26.14 -9.26
CA GLU A 105 -2.86 -26.30 -8.95
C GLU A 105 -3.45 -25.06 -8.26
N GLN A 106 -2.61 -24.12 -7.86
CA GLN A 106 -3.03 -22.88 -7.22
C GLN A 106 -3.99 -22.12 -8.14
N LYS A 107 -5.24 -21.97 -7.68
CA LYS A 107 -6.25 -21.18 -8.39
C LYS A 107 -5.75 -19.75 -8.56
N ALA A 108 -6.04 -19.15 -9.71
CA ALA A 108 -5.85 -17.72 -9.89
C ALA A 108 -6.71 -16.97 -8.85
N TYR A 109 -6.24 -15.80 -8.43
CA TYR A 109 -6.95 -14.89 -7.53
C TYR A 109 -6.87 -13.48 -8.07
N CYS A 110 -7.67 -12.56 -7.52
CA CYS A 110 -7.73 -11.19 -8.00
C CYS A 110 -6.89 -10.27 -7.11
N TYR A 111 -6.36 -9.20 -7.71
CA TYR A 111 -5.35 -8.37 -7.08
C TYR A 111 -5.68 -6.89 -7.23
N ALA A 112 -5.29 -6.08 -6.27
CA ALA A 112 -5.32 -4.64 -6.39
C ALA A 112 -4.00 -4.03 -5.91
N GLY A 113 -3.59 -2.94 -6.52
CA GLY A 113 -2.29 -2.33 -6.25
C GLY A 113 -2.24 -0.90 -6.76
N LEU A 114 -1.21 -0.16 -6.35
CA LEU A 114 -1.04 1.23 -6.80
C LEU A 114 -0.15 1.30 -8.03
N SER A 115 -0.45 2.24 -8.92
CA SER A 115 0.44 2.58 -10.02
C SER A 115 1.78 3.07 -9.49
N PRO A 116 2.87 2.90 -10.27
CA PRO A 116 4.07 3.72 -10.08
C PRO A 116 3.65 5.20 -10.04
N GLY A 117 4.12 5.96 -9.05
CA GLY A 117 3.68 7.36 -8.85
C GLY A 117 2.44 7.55 -7.97
N GLY A 118 1.76 6.48 -7.53
CA GLY A 118 0.58 6.58 -6.66
C GLY A 118 -0.61 7.29 -7.28
N ARG A 119 -0.66 7.38 -8.62
CA ARG A 119 -1.70 8.12 -9.35
C ARG A 119 -2.98 7.31 -9.52
N TYR A 120 -2.86 5.99 -9.68
CA TYR A 120 -4.01 5.11 -9.88
C TYR A 120 -4.01 3.96 -8.87
N VAL A 121 -5.20 3.49 -8.52
CA VAL A 121 -5.40 2.15 -7.97
C VAL A 121 -5.83 1.25 -9.11
N TYR A 122 -5.10 0.16 -9.33
CA TYR A 122 -5.44 -0.88 -10.27
C TYR A 122 -6.10 -2.04 -9.54
N PHE A 123 -7.12 -2.60 -10.17
CA PHE A 123 -7.82 -3.81 -9.76
C PHE A 123 -7.75 -4.79 -10.93
N TRP A 124 -7.00 -5.86 -10.77
CA TRP A 124 -6.84 -6.92 -11.75
C TRP A 124 -7.72 -8.11 -11.41
N ARG A 125 -8.64 -8.41 -12.32
CA ARG A 125 -9.52 -9.57 -12.22
C ARG A 125 -8.93 -10.73 -13.02
N LEU A 126 -8.56 -11.80 -12.33
CA LEU A 126 -8.05 -13.04 -12.93
C LEU A 126 -8.86 -14.28 -12.56
N ALA A 127 -9.80 -14.15 -11.62
CA ALA A 127 -10.59 -15.24 -11.09
C ALA A 127 -11.99 -14.76 -10.67
N TRP A 128 -12.73 -15.66 -10.02
CA TRP A 128 -14.14 -15.65 -9.59
C TRP A 128 -14.48 -14.52 -8.60
N ILE A 129 -14.22 -13.27 -8.98
CA ILE A 129 -14.99 -12.17 -8.40
C ILE A 129 -16.38 -12.26 -9.00
N ASP A 130 -17.33 -12.66 -8.17
CA ASP A 130 -18.74 -12.74 -8.53
C ASP A 130 -19.42 -11.35 -8.51
N ASP A 131 -18.89 -10.40 -7.72
CA ASP A 131 -19.52 -9.09 -7.48
C ASP A 131 -18.67 -7.88 -7.93
N LEU A 132 -18.13 -7.93 -9.15
CA LEU A 132 -17.48 -6.78 -9.77
C LEU A 132 -18.45 -5.57 -9.92
N PRO A 133 -19.74 -5.78 -10.24
CA PRO A 133 -20.73 -4.71 -10.24
C PRO A 133 -20.90 -4.04 -8.88
N GLY A 134 -20.98 -4.81 -7.78
CA GLY A 134 -21.09 -4.27 -6.43
C GLY A 134 -19.82 -3.55 -5.97
N LEU A 135 -18.63 -4.06 -6.31
CA LEU A 135 -17.38 -3.33 -6.10
C LEU A 135 -17.43 -1.99 -6.87
N THR A 136 -17.79 -2.01 -8.14
CA THR A 136 -17.87 -0.79 -8.97
C THR A 136 -18.90 0.20 -8.41
N SER A 137 -20.05 -0.29 -7.94
CA SER A 137 -21.09 0.52 -7.29
C SER A 137 -20.59 1.16 -6.00
N ARG A 138 -19.93 0.38 -5.14
CA ARG A 138 -19.34 0.85 -3.87
C ARG A 138 -18.26 1.89 -4.12
N LEU A 139 -17.37 1.64 -5.09
CA LEU A 139 -16.31 2.58 -5.50
C LEU A 139 -16.88 3.86 -6.11
N ARG A 140 -17.91 3.77 -6.95
CA ARG A 140 -18.64 4.96 -7.44
C ARG A 140 -19.28 5.73 -6.29
N GLY A 141 -19.75 5.05 -5.24
CA GLY A 141 -20.26 5.67 -4.01
C GLY A 141 -19.20 6.48 -3.24
N LEU A 142 -17.92 6.12 -3.35
CA LEU A 142 -16.81 6.88 -2.73
C LEU A 142 -16.63 8.27 -3.36
N SER A 143 -17.19 8.54 -4.53
CA SER A 143 -17.25 9.90 -5.09
C SER A 143 -18.00 10.90 -4.19
N ARG A 144 -18.78 10.41 -3.21
CA ARG A 144 -19.42 11.24 -2.18
C ARG A 144 -18.49 11.57 -1.01
N LEU A 145 -17.42 10.80 -0.83
CA LEU A 145 -16.40 11.00 0.22
C LEU A 145 -15.25 11.88 -0.26
N ARG A 146 -15.19 12.20 -1.57
CA ARG A 146 -14.18 13.11 -2.10
C ARG A 146 -14.34 14.47 -1.46
N HIS A 147 -13.22 15.07 -1.11
CA HIS A 147 -13.19 16.49 -0.88
C HIS A 147 -12.68 17.20 -2.16
N GLY A 148 -13.06 18.46 -2.35
CA GLY A 148 -12.76 19.19 -3.58
C GLY A 148 -13.54 18.74 -4.83
N ALA A 149 -13.30 19.39 -5.97
CA ALA A 149 -14.03 19.11 -7.21
C ALA A 149 -13.35 18.05 -8.11
N ARG A 150 -12.24 17.42 -7.68
CA ARG A 150 -11.55 16.41 -8.48
C ARG A 150 -12.49 15.26 -8.84
N ALA A 151 -12.61 14.99 -10.13
CA ALA A 151 -13.34 13.83 -10.62
C ALA A 151 -12.51 12.56 -10.40
N ILE A 152 -13.15 11.51 -9.89
CA ILE A 152 -12.58 10.16 -9.84
C ILE A 152 -12.88 9.52 -11.19
N TRP A 153 -11.83 9.13 -11.90
CA TRP A 153 -11.96 8.52 -13.22
C TRP A 153 -11.77 7.02 -13.14
N PHE A 154 -12.60 6.29 -13.87
CA PHE A 154 -12.55 4.85 -13.98
C PHE A 154 -12.18 4.51 -15.42
N ARG A 155 -11.15 3.69 -15.61
CA ARG A 155 -10.74 3.18 -16.91
C ARG A 155 -10.60 1.68 -16.84
N THR A 156 -11.24 0.97 -17.76
CA THR A 156 -11.06 -0.47 -17.91
C THR A 156 -10.18 -0.78 -19.11
N ASP A 157 -9.18 -1.63 -18.93
CA ASP A 157 -8.30 -2.11 -20.00
C ASP A 157 -7.82 -3.55 -19.73
N LYS A 158 -7.05 -4.13 -20.66
CA LYS A 158 -6.45 -5.45 -20.47
C LYS A 158 -4.97 -5.30 -20.15
N ALA A 159 -4.48 -6.04 -19.16
CA ALA A 159 -3.07 -6.05 -18.77
C ALA A 159 -2.51 -7.47 -18.80
N GLU A 160 -1.22 -7.62 -19.08
CA GLU A 160 -0.48 -8.86 -18.88
C GLU A 160 0.24 -8.81 -17.53
N LEU A 161 0.11 -9.88 -16.75
CA LEU A 161 0.66 -10.00 -15.41
C LEU A 161 1.44 -11.31 -15.33
N THR A 162 2.51 -11.34 -14.55
CA THR A 162 3.18 -12.60 -14.23
C THR A 162 2.77 -13.03 -12.82
N ILE A 163 2.10 -14.18 -12.72
CA ILE A 163 1.57 -14.72 -11.47
C ILE A 163 2.14 -16.12 -11.31
N ASN A 164 2.82 -16.37 -10.19
CA ASN A 164 3.51 -17.64 -9.93
C ASN A 164 4.42 -18.06 -11.09
N GLY A 165 5.14 -17.09 -11.68
CA GLY A 165 6.03 -17.32 -12.84
C GLY A 165 5.32 -17.51 -14.19
N ALA A 166 3.98 -17.55 -14.24
CA ALA A 166 3.22 -17.68 -15.47
C ALA A 166 2.62 -16.34 -15.93
N ARG A 167 2.76 -16.01 -17.21
CA ARG A 167 2.09 -14.84 -17.80
C ARG A 167 0.59 -15.12 -17.96
N LYS A 168 -0.24 -14.21 -17.45
CA LYS A 168 -1.70 -14.26 -17.53
C LYS A 168 -2.24 -12.90 -17.97
N ARG A 169 -3.28 -12.93 -18.79
CA ARG A 169 -4.01 -11.72 -19.18
C ARG A 169 -5.14 -11.48 -18.17
N ALA A 170 -5.27 -10.25 -17.71
CA ALA A 170 -6.27 -9.84 -16.74
C ALA A 170 -7.07 -8.65 -17.28
N ASP A 171 -8.35 -8.59 -16.90
CA ASP A 171 -9.09 -7.34 -16.99
C ASP A 171 -8.65 -6.44 -15.85
N ARG A 172 -8.26 -5.21 -16.18
CA ARG A 172 -7.77 -4.20 -15.25
C ARG A 172 -8.79 -3.07 -15.18
N LEU A 173 -9.23 -2.76 -13.96
CA LEU A 173 -9.90 -1.51 -13.64
C LEU A 173 -8.89 -0.56 -12.99
N SER A 174 -8.63 0.55 -13.65
CA SER A 174 -7.80 1.65 -13.18
C SER A 174 -8.68 2.75 -12.61
N ILE A 175 -8.37 3.20 -11.41
CA ILE A 175 -9.10 4.25 -10.72
C ILE A 175 -8.15 5.39 -10.42
N ASP A 176 -8.37 6.53 -11.04
CA ASP A 176 -7.72 7.79 -10.65
C ASP A 176 -8.32 8.22 -9.32
N PHE A 177 -7.55 8.13 -8.25
CA PHE A 177 -8.01 8.37 -6.90
C PHE A 177 -7.40 9.65 -6.33
N ASN A 178 -8.04 10.16 -5.28
CA ASN A 178 -7.53 11.23 -4.46
C ASN A 178 -7.17 10.68 -3.07
N GLY A 179 -6.28 11.37 -2.34
CA GLY A 179 -5.80 10.91 -1.03
C GLY A 179 -6.94 10.64 -0.04
N THR A 180 -8.03 11.41 -0.13
CA THR A 180 -9.22 11.27 0.72
C THR A 180 -10.00 9.97 0.49
N THR A 181 -10.02 9.44 -0.73
CA THR A 181 -10.73 8.19 -1.06
C THR A 181 -9.85 6.95 -1.02
N GLN A 182 -8.53 7.09 -0.91
CA GLN A 182 -7.58 5.97 -0.91
C GLN A 182 -7.94 4.89 0.13
N ALA A 183 -8.20 5.30 1.38
CA ALA A 183 -8.56 4.37 2.45
C ALA A 183 -9.88 3.64 2.15
N GLY A 184 -10.88 4.34 1.60
CA GLY A 184 -12.16 3.76 1.20
C GLY A 184 -12.04 2.77 0.04
N ILE A 185 -11.19 3.07 -0.94
CA ILE A 185 -10.90 2.19 -2.09
C ILE A 185 -10.19 0.92 -1.62
N ILE A 186 -9.20 1.04 -0.73
CA ILE A 186 -8.48 -0.09 -0.15
C ILE A 186 -9.41 -0.96 0.70
N GLN A 187 -10.29 -0.35 1.52
CA GLN A 187 -11.28 -1.09 2.29
C GLN A 187 -12.29 -1.83 1.38
N ALA A 188 -12.74 -1.18 0.31
CA ALA A 188 -13.61 -1.83 -0.69
C ALA A 188 -12.89 -3.02 -1.35
N ALA A 189 -11.62 -2.86 -1.74
CA ALA A 189 -10.82 -3.96 -2.30
C ALA A 189 -10.77 -5.17 -1.35
N LYS A 190 -10.43 -4.95 -0.08
CA LYS A 190 -10.39 -6.00 0.94
C LYS A 190 -11.75 -6.67 1.15
N ALA A 191 -12.84 -5.88 1.18
CA ALA A 191 -14.20 -6.39 1.38
C ALA A 191 -14.68 -7.26 0.21
N HIS A 192 -14.19 -7.00 -1.00
CA HIS A 192 -14.54 -7.74 -2.22
C HIS A 192 -13.50 -8.81 -2.61
N GLY A 193 -12.63 -9.22 -1.66
CA GLY A 193 -11.73 -10.36 -1.84
C GLY A 193 -10.51 -10.10 -2.74
N PHE A 194 -10.19 -8.84 -3.05
CA PHE A 194 -8.96 -8.50 -3.76
C PHE A 194 -7.75 -8.61 -2.83
N LEU A 195 -6.70 -9.28 -3.31
CA LEU A 195 -5.41 -9.27 -2.64
C LEU A 195 -4.69 -7.97 -2.94
N LEU A 196 -4.29 -7.24 -1.90
CA LEU A 196 -3.52 -6.02 -2.09
C LEU A 196 -2.07 -6.39 -2.36
N GLU A 197 -1.67 -6.34 -3.62
CA GLU A 197 -0.31 -6.62 -4.06
C GLU A 197 0.38 -5.30 -4.41
N PRO A 198 1.39 -4.88 -3.63
CA PRO A 198 2.11 -3.66 -3.93
C PRO A 198 2.84 -3.74 -5.27
N ALA A 199 3.28 -4.92 -5.71
CA ALA A 199 4.13 -5.07 -6.90
C ALA A 199 3.63 -6.17 -7.84
N ILE A 200 2.60 -5.87 -8.62
CA ILE A 200 2.55 -6.49 -9.95
C ILE A 200 3.75 -5.95 -10.72
N ALA A 201 4.61 -6.84 -11.19
CA ALA A 201 5.82 -6.50 -11.94
C ALA A 201 5.48 -5.89 -13.33
N GLU A 202 5.04 -4.63 -13.34
CA GLU A 202 5.37 -3.72 -14.44
C GLU A 202 6.82 -3.23 -14.23
N PRO A 203 7.63 -3.04 -15.29
CA PRO A 203 9.01 -2.56 -15.15
C PRO A 203 9.03 -1.26 -14.34
N MET A 204 9.66 -1.29 -13.17
CA MET A 204 9.68 -0.18 -12.23
C MET A 204 10.73 0.86 -12.62
N ASP A 205 10.29 2.09 -12.86
CA ASP A 205 11.12 3.24 -12.52
C ASP A 205 11.19 3.34 -10.99
N ARG A 206 12.42 3.30 -10.46
CA ARG A 206 12.79 3.02 -9.05
C ARG A 206 12.41 4.09 -8.01
N GLU A 207 11.53 5.04 -8.29
CA GLU A 207 11.36 6.23 -7.43
C GLU A 207 10.16 6.22 -6.48
N VAL A 208 9.22 5.26 -6.55
CA VAL A 208 7.90 5.46 -5.89
C VAL A 208 7.44 4.32 -4.99
N ASP A 209 8.34 3.80 -4.16
CA ASP A 209 8.04 2.68 -3.26
C ASP A 209 7.48 3.10 -1.88
N HIS A 210 7.22 4.39 -1.65
CA HIS A 210 6.73 4.91 -0.36
C HIS A 210 5.24 5.33 -0.37
N LEU A 211 4.59 5.38 -1.54
CA LEU A 211 3.16 5.73 -1.67
C LEU A 211 2.20 4.55 -1.42
N ARG A 212 2.74 3.35 -1.16
CA ARG A 212 2.02 2.07 -1.15
C ARG A 212 1.29 1.71 0.16
N HIS A 213 1.35 2.52 1.21
CA HIS A 213 1.05 2.02 2.57
C HIS A 213 0.23 2.93 3.51
N ASN A 214 -0.91 3.50 3.09
CA ASN A 214 -1.84 4.23 3.99
C ASN A 214 -1.21 5.40 4.80
N GLU A 215 -0.06 5.91 4.36
CA GLU A 215 0.71 6.94 5.04
C GLU A 215 0.57 8.26 4.28
N ARG A 216 0.44 9.38 5.01
CA ARG A 216 0.57 10.73 4.44
C ARG A 216 1.92 10.78 3.75
N ALA A 217 1.98 11.18 2.48
CA ALA A 217 3.21 11.14 1.71
C ALA A 217 3.56 12.47 1.05
N VAL A 218 4.84 12.67 0.77
CA VAL A 218 5.36 13.81 0.01
C VAL A 218 6.27 13.33 -1.11
N TRP A 219 6.04 13.86 -2.32
CA TRP A 219 6.83 13.56 -3.52
C TRP A 219 7.04 14.78 -4.40
N LEU A 220 7.95 14.69 -5.38
CA LEU A 220 8.16 15.75 -6.36
C LEU A 220 7.31 15.54 -7.62
N HIS A 221 6.74 16.63 -8.10
CA HIS A 221 5.99 16.70 -9.34
C HIS A 221 6.54 17.82 -10.22
N SER A 222 7.02 17.49 -11.41
CA SER A 222 7.42 18.47 -12.42
C SER A 222 6.20 18.90 -13.24
N GLY A 223 5.87 20.19 -13.23
CA GLY A 223 4.65 20.66 -13.89
C GLY A 223 4.47 22.17 -13.86
N ILE A 224 3.32 22.62 -14.37
CA ILE A 224 2.89 24.02 -14.29
C ILE A 224 1.78 24.13 -13.25
N ARG A 225 1.98 24.98 -12.26
CA ARG A 225 0.95 25.37 -11.27
C ARG A 225 0.89 26.87 -11.18
N ASP A 226 -0.31 27.41 -11.14
CA ASP A 226 -0.55 28.87 -11.11
C ASP A 226 0.28 29.66 -12.14
N GLY A 227 0.37 29.15 -13.37
CA GLY A 227 1.17 29.73 -14.45
C GLY A 227 2.69 29.59 -14.31
N LYS A 228 3.19 29.04 -13.19
CA LYS A 228 4.62 28.82 -12.92
C LYS A 228 5.02 27.39 -13.24
N ARG A 229 5.96 27.24 -14.18
CA ARG A 229 6.60 25.96 -14.48
C ARG A 229 7.70 25.69 -13.46
N GLY A 230 7.74 24.49 -12.89
CA GLY A 230 8.78 24.11 -11.94
C GLY A 230 8.57 22.73 -11.33
N THR A 231 9.40 22.42 -10.34
CA THR A 231 9.27 21.23 -9.49
C THR A 231 8.48 21.60 -8.25
N TRP A 232 7.49 20.77 -7.90
CA TRP A 232 6.58 21.00 -6.80
C TRP A 232 6.65 19.82 -5.82
N ALA A 233 6.82 20.11 -4.54
CA ALA A 233 6.58 19.15 -3.47
C ALA A 233 5.07 19.03 -3.26
N VAL A 234 4.55 17.82 -3.45
CA VAL A 234 3.13 17.50 -3.29
C VAL A 234 2.95 16.82 -1.96
N PHE A 235 2.27 17.46 -1.02
CA PHE A 235 1.92 16.85 0.26
C PHE A 235 0.50 16.30 0.19
N ASP A 236 0.37 14.98 0.34
CA ASP A 236 -0.91 14.28 0.29
C ASP A 236 -1.57 14.23 1.66
N LEU A 237 -2.72 14.89 1.74
CA LEU A 237 -3.53 14.97 2.95
C LEU A 237 -4.82 14.18 2.75
N MET A 238 -5.01 13.14 3.56
CA MET A 238 -6.29 12.41 3.62
C MET A 238 -7.46 13.24 4.17
N SER A 239 -7.19 14.38 4.82
CA SER A 239 -8.22 15.31 5.34
C SER A 239 -7.60 16.66 5.69
N LYS A 240 -8.46 17.67 5.93
CA LYS A 240 -8.02 18.98 6.41
C LYS A 240 -7.13 18.85 7.64
N ASN A 241 -5.92 19.39 7.55
CA ASN A 241 -5.03 19.53 8.71
C ASN A 241 -4.70 21.01 8.90
N GLU A 242 -5.35 21.65 9.89
CA GLU A 242 -5.25 23.10 10.09
C GLU A 242 -3.85 23.52 10.53
N GLN A 243 -3.19 22.73 11.37
CA GLN A 243 -1.82 23.01 11.81
C GLN A 243 -0.83 22.94 10.65
N PHE A 244 -0.96 21.91 9.79
CA PHE A 244 -0.16 21.78 8.58
C PHE A 244 -0.41 22.96 7.63
N SER A 245 -1.68 23.26 7.38
CA SER A 245 -2.10 24.35 6.50
C SER A 245 -1.56 25.70 6.99
N ALA A 246 -1.61 25.97 8.29
CA ALA A 246 -1.09 27.19 8.89
C ALA A 246 0.43 27.32 8.70
N ILE A 247 1.17 26.22 8.89
CA ILE A 247 2.62 26.18 8.67
C ILE A 247 2.96 26.45 7.21
N ILE A 248 2.26 25.82 6.27
CA ILE A 248 2.51 26.05 4.84
C ILE A 248 2.21 27.51 4.47
N LYS A 249 1.03 28.01 4.88
CA LYS A 249 0.61 29.40 4.61
C LYS A 249 1.56 30.45 5.19
N HIS A 250 2.09 30.20 6.38
CA HIS A 250 2.97 31.14 7.07
C HIS A 250 4.38 31.15 6.48
N HIS A 251 4.96 29.98 6.22
CA HIS A 251 6.38 29.87 5.84
C HIS A 251 6.65 29.86 4.34
N PHE A 252 5.65 29.54 3.51
CA PHE A 252 5.82 29.42 2.05
C PHE A 252 4.87 30.36 1.30
N ARG A 253 4.51 31.50 1.91
CA ARG A 253 3.58 32.47 1.33
C ARG A 253 4.03 32.87 -0.07
N GLY A 254 3.15 32.68 -1.07
CA GLY A 254 3.45 32.97 -2.48
C GLY A 254 4.26 31.89 -3.22
N GLN A 255 4.66 30.83 -2.52
CA GLN A 255 5.40 29.68 -3.02
C GLN A 255 4.58 28.37 -2.91
N PHE A 256 3.29 28.43 -2.56
CA PHE A 256 2.39 27.28 -2.58
C PHE A 256 1.19 27.54 -3.49
N ASP A 257 0.65 26.46 -4.06
CA ASP A 257 -0.64 26.42 -4.75
C ASP A 257 -1.50 25.33 -4.08
N CYS A 258 -2.75 25.67 -3.78
CA CYS A 258 -3.73 24.76 -3.20
C CYS A 258 -5.10 25.20 -3.69
N ARG A 259 -5.61 24.49 -4.69
CA ARG A 259 -6.89 24.75 -5.32
C ARG A 259 -7.97 23.91 -4.65
N PRO A 260 -9.24 24.32 -4.72
CA PRO A 260 -10.36 23.46 -4.34
C PRO A 260 -10.30 22.08 -5.01
N ASP A 261 -9.75 22.00 -6.22
CA ASP A 261 -9.63 20.76 -7.00
C ASP A 261 -8.45 19.88 -6.59
N ASP A 262 -7.55 20.37 -5.73
CA ASP A 262 -6.38 19.62 -5.28
C ASP A 262 -6.70 18.63 -4.15
N ASP A 263 -7.93 18.64 -3.65
CA ASP A 263 -8.43 17.71 -2.64
C ASP A 263 -7.49 17.55 -1.43
N TRP A 264 -7.25 18.68 -0.76
CA TRP A 264 -6.30 18.83 0.34
C TRP A 264 -4.83 18.60 0.00
N ASN A 265 -4.46 18.24 -1.23
CA ASN A 265 -3.06 18.22 -1.61
C ASN A 265 -2.50 19.65 -1.59
N TRP A 266 -1.31 19.78 -1.01
CA TRP A 266 -0.58 21.04 -1.02
C TRP A 266 0.58 20.94 -1.97
N TYR A 267 0.61 21.83 -2.95
CA TYR A 267 1.74 21.98 -3.85
C TYR A 267 2.59 23.12 -3.32
N VAL A 268 3.84 22.85 -3.00
CA VAL A 268 4.80 23.90 -2.62
C VAL A 268 5.95 23.85 -3.61
N ALA A 269 6.37 25.00 -4.13
CA ALA A 269 7.54 25.10 -4.98
C ALA A 269 8.71 24.40 -4.28
N TYR A 270 9.45 23.59 -5.03
CA TYR A 270 10.58 22.84 -4.51
C TYR A 270 11.85 23.27 -5.23
N ASP A 271 12.61 24.13 -4.55
CA ASP A 271 13.85 24.74 -5.00
C ASP A 271 14.88 24.76 -3.87
N ALA A 272 16.04 25.38 -4.13
CA ALA A 272 17.13 25.45 -3.16
C ALA A 272 16.74 26.20 -1.86
N GLU A 273 15.80 27.13 -1.92
CA GLU A 273 15.36 27.95 -0.79
C GLU A 273 14.34 27.18 0.07
N THR A 274 13.36 26.57 -0.60
CA THR A 274 12.21 25.92 0.03
C THR A 274 12.51 24.50 0.51
N ALA A 275 13.36 23.75 -0.19
CA ALA A 275 13.60 22.34 0.06
C ALA A 275 14.03 22.01 1.51
N PRO A 276 15.00 22.71 2.14
CA PRO A 276 15.42 22.39 3.50
C PRO A 276 14.26 22.45 4.51
N LYS A 277 13.40 23.48 4.37
CA LYS A 277 12.27 23.71 5.26
C LYS A 277 11.12 22.75 4.99
N LEU A 278 10.84 22.44 3.72
CA LEU A 278 9.84 21.45 3.35
C LEU A 278 10.17 20.07 3.91
N ARG A 279 11.45 19.70 3.95
CA ARG A 279 11.90 18.44 4.58
C ARG A 279 11.64 18.43 6.09
N GLN A 280 11.88 19.54 6.78
CA GLN A 280 11.53 19.66 8.20
C GLN A 280 10.02 19.54 8.44
N VAL A 281 9.20 20.16 7.58
CA VAL A 281 7.74 20.04 7.64
C VAL A 281 7.31 18.59 7.41
N ALA A 282 7.86 17.91 6.39
CA ALA A 282 7.56 16.51 6.11
C ALA A 282 7.86 15.62 7.32
N LEU A 283 9.03 15.78 7.94
CA LEU A 283 9.40 15.04 9.16
C LEU A 283 8.45 15.35 10.33
N LYS A 284 8.17 16.64 10.59
CA LYS A 284 7.32 17.08 11.71
C LYS A 284 5.92 16.46 11.65
N PHE A 285 5.35 16.36 10.44
CA PHE A 285 4.00 15.84 10.25
C PHE A 285 3.95 14.35 9.90
N GLY A 286 5.10 13.66 9.97
CA GLY A 286 5.19 12.22 9.74
C GLY A 286 4.90 11.82 8.30
N PHE A 287 5.23 12.66 7.32
CA PHE A 287 5.10 12.32 5.92
C PHE A 287 6.16 11.32 5.48
N ALA A 288 5.74 10.26 4.82
CA ALA A 288 6.64 9.40 4.06
C ALA A 288 7.23 10.18 2.87
N GLN A 289 8.55 10.23 2.76
CA GLN A 289 9.25 11.01 1.74
C GLN A 289 9.68 10.11 0.59
N SER A 290 9.36 10.48 -0.65
CA SER A 290 9.95 9.81 -1.82
C SER A 290 11.49 10.01 -1.86
N PRO A 291 12.26 9.09 -2.47
CA PRO A 291 13.73 9.16 -2.49
C PRO A 291 14.29 10.44 -3.10
N ASP A 292 13.67 10.93 -4.17
CA ASP A 292 13.98 12.18 -4.86
C ASP A 292 13.74 13.40 -3.96
N PHE A 293 12.62 13.47 -3.23
CA PHE A 293 12.38 14.51 -2.22
C PHE A 293 13.39 14.40 -1.07
N ALA A 294 13.69 13.18 -0.62
CA ALA A 294 14.66 12.93 0.44
C ALA A 294 16.12 13.21 0.03
N SER A 295 16.42 13.23 -1.27
CA SER A 295 17.78 13.51 -1.77
C SER A 295 18.17 14.99 -1.67
N GLY A 296 17.20 15.87 -1.38
CA GLY A 296 17.38 17.32 -1.36
C GLY A 296 17.31 17.92 -2.77
N PHE A 297 17.20 19.25 -2.86
CA PHE A 297 17.18 19.92 -4.15
C PHE A 297 18.57 19.86 -4.80
N ARG A 298 18.66 19.23 -5.96
CA ARG A 298 19.85 19.26 -6.81
C ARG A 298 19.51 20.08 -8.05
N ARG A 299 20.28 21.15 -8.32
CA ARG A 299 20.17 21.86 -9.61
C ARG A 299 20.46 20.85 -10.72
N SER A 300 19.51 20.63 -11.63
CA SER A 300 19.79 19.89 -12.85
C SER A 300 20.92 20.60 -13.61
N PRO A 301 21.96 19.90 -14.09
CA PRO A 301 22.93 20.50 -14.96
C PRO A 301 22.19 20.99 -16.21
N SER A 302 22.38 22.27 -16.55
CA SER A 302 21.88 22.88 -17.78
C SER A 302 22.26 21.99 -18.97
N PRO A 303 21.35 21.74 -19.93
CA PRO A 303 21.69 20.95 -21.10
C PRO A 303 22.84 21.64 -21.83
N SER A 304 23.94 20.91 -22.03
CA SER A 304 25.02 21.32 -22.92
C SER A 304 24.41 21.61 -24.30
N PRO A 305 24.85 22.66 -25.02
CA PRO A 305 24.34 22.93 -26.37
C PRO A 305 24.50 21.67 -27.22
N SER A 306 23.38 21.17 -27.74
CA SER A 306 23.37 20.01 -28.63
C SER A 306 24.17 20.36 -29.88
N THR A 307 25.30 19.68 -30.08
CA THR A 307 26.01 19.68 -31.35
C THR A 307 25.07 19.12 -32.41
N ILE A 308 24.54 19.99 -33.27
CA ILE A 308 23.89 19.59 -34.50
C ILE A 308 24.94 18.84 -35.31
N ARG A 309 24.76 17.53 -35.50
CA ARG A 309 25.45 16.79 -36.55
C ARG A 309 24.65 17.00 -37.84
N THR A 310 25.21 17.82 -38.73
CA THR A 310 24.93 17.79 -40.18
C THR A 310 25.41 16.48 -40.78
#